data_AF-A0A656DE01-F1
#
_entry.id   AF-A0A656DE01-F1
#
_cell.length_a   1.000
_cell.length_b   1.000
_cell.length_c   1.000
_cell.angle_alpha   90.00
_cell.angle_beta   90.00
_cell.angle_gamma   90.00
#
_symmetry.space_group_name_H-M   'P 1'
#
loop_
_entity.id
_entity.type
_entity.pdbx_description
1 polymer ?
#
loop_
_entity_poly.entity_id
_entity_poly.type
_entity_poly.pdbx_seq_one_letter_code
_entity_poly.pdbx_strand_id
1 'polypeptide(L)'
;MSLRISIMFLTIILLSSCSRGGKEIKLPEEVKRGREIFYDSNYGTTGFACANCHADFDDLNYPDDKIRPGHNLIGAHTRKVTWYGKFRGEALNITAAGAGLCVVLYQKKQEISNPLKALPPEDAQALLAYFQFISGDIEVEKLTSQPLILPWEDESKRAEKVKKIKDKILNLVGNPENGAVIYEKACEQCHLDEINLAPPIFAEKITPEKIIEMVRAGSPASSKTPMPFFTPDKLTDQEIADLIAYVIKLRER
;
A
#
# COMPACT_ATOMS: atom_id res chain seq x y z
N MET A 1 -36.42 32.02 -40.98
CA MET A 1 -36.96 31.02 -40.02
C MET A 1 -36.05 29.81 -40.07
N SER A 2 -35.01 29.77 -39.23
CA SER A 2 -34.15 28.59 -39.03
C SER A 2 -33.58 28.65 -37.62
N LEU A 3 -34.18 27.84 -36.75
CA LEU A 3 -33.88 27.65 -35.34
C LEU A 3 -32.52 26.94 -35.22
N ARG A 4 -31.49 27.60 -34.69
CA ARG A 4 -30.22 26.93 -34.34
C ARG A 4 -30.35 26.39 -32.92
N ILE A 5 -30.43 25.07 -32.84
CA ILE A 5 -30.56 24.26 -31.63
C ILE A 5 -29.25 24.33 -30.84
N SER A 6 -29.31 24.83 -29.60
CA SER A 6 -28.23 24.75 -28.62
C SER A 6 -27.97 23.28 -28.25
N ILE A 7 -26.75 22.80 -28.52
CA ILE A 7 -26.29 21.49 -28.07
C ILE A 7 -25.84 21.63 -26.61
N MET A 8 -26.68 21.14 -25.70
CA MET A 8 -26.35 20.95 -24.30
C MET A 8 -25.38 19.77 -24.19
N PHE A 9 -24.14 20.01 -23.79
CA PHE A 9 -23.19 18.96 -23.41
C PHE A 9 -23.67 18.33 -22.09
N LEU A 10 -24.24 17.13 -22.17
CA LEU A 10 -24.58 16.30 -21.03
C LEU A 10 -23.32 15.54 -20.59
N THR A 11 -22.71 15.98 -19.51
CA THR A 11 -21.58 15.32 -18.84
C THR A 11 -22.08 14.00 -18.24
N ILE A 12 -21.74 12.87 -18.86
CA ILE A 12 -22.04 11.53 -18.32
C ILE A 12 -21.01 11.21 -17.23
N ILE A 13 -21.50 11.13 -15.99
CA ILE A 13 -20.80 10.60 -14.82
C ILE A 13 -20.62 9.09 -15.01
N LEU A 14 -19.40 8.65 -15.30
CA LEU A 14 -19.00 7.24 -15.34
C LEU A 14 -18.22 6.89 -14.07
N LEU A 15 -18.92 6.66 -12.96
CA LEU A 15 -18.33 6.06 -11.76
C LEU A 15 -19.34 5.11 -11.11
N SER A 16 -18.92 3.85 -10.92
CA SER A 16 -19.52 2.78 -10.09
C SER A 16 -20.18 1.60 -10.81
N SER A 17 -19.48 0.92 -11.73
CA SER A 17 -19.94 -0.39 -12.21
C SER A 17 -18.77 -1.33 -12.47
N CYS A 18 -18.50 -2.25 -11.54
CA CYS A 18 -17.67 -3.42 -11.83
C CYS A 18 -18.61 -4.50 -12.39
N SER A 19 -18.52 -4.79 -13.69
CA SER A 19 -19.29 -5.85 -14.34
C SER A 19 -18.56 -7.18 -14.23
N ARG A 20 -19.18 -8.15 -13.56
CA ARG A 20 -18.90 -9.58 -13.74
C ARG A 20 -20.20 -10.22 -14.25
N GLY A 21 -20.28 -10.48 -15.56
CA GLY A 21 -21.41 -11.23 -16.16
C GLY A 21 -22.68 -10.43 -16.53
N GLY A 22 -22.61 -9.12 -16.76
CA GLY A 22 -23.72 -8.37 -17.38
C GLY A 22 -24.94 -8.11 -16.48
N LYS A 23 -24.82 -8.32 -15.17
CA LYS A 23 -25.77 -7.81 -14.17
C LYS A 23 -25.11 -6.72 -13.35
N GLU A 24 -25.78 -5.58 -13.22
CA GLU A 24 -25.36 -4.49 -12.33
C GLU A 24 -25.47 -4.98 -10.88
N ILE A 25 -24.33 -5.30 -10.27
CA ILE A 25 -24.28 -5.69 -8.85
C ILE A 25 -24.39 -4.42 -8.03
N LYS A 26 -25.58 -4.15 -7.48
CA LYS A 26 -25.74 -3.10 -6.47
C LYS A 26 -25.05 -3.57 -5.19
N LEU A 27 -23.95 -2.92 -4.82
CA LEU A 27 -23.26 -3.21 -3.57
C LEU A 27 -24.18 -2.91 -2.38
N PRO A 28 -24.22 -3.77 -1.34
CA PRO A 28 -24.81 -3.40 -0.06
C PRO A 28 -24.20 -2.08 0.45
N GLU A 29 -25.00 -1.22 1.09
CA GLU A 29 -24.54 0.12 1.48
C GLU A 29 -23.31 0.09 2.39
N GLU A 30 -23.22 -0.88 3.30
CA GLU A 30 -22.05 -1.07 4.17
C GLU A 30 -20.79 -1.45 3.38
N VAL A 31 -20.92 -2.33 2.38
CA VAL A 31 -19.83 -2.71 1.47
C VAL A 31 -19.38 -1.51 0.64
N LYS A 32 -20.34 -0.70 0.16
CA LYS A 32 -20.07 0.53 -0.57
C LYS A 32 -19.30 1.52 0.30
N ARG A 33 -19.71 1.73 1.54
CA ARG A 33 -19.00 2.58 2.50
C ARG A 33 -17.57 2.08 2.75
N GLY A 34 -17.37 0.78 2.93
CA GLY A 34 -16.04 0.20 3.11
C GLY A 34 -15.14 0.41 1.90
N ARG A 35 -15.70 0.25 0.69
CA ARG A 35 -14.99 0.57 -0.57
C ARG A 35 -14.61 2.04 -0.65
N GLU A 36 -15.53 2.95 -0.31
CA GLU A 36 -15.25 4.39 -0.29
C GLU A 36 -14.06 4.69 0.63
N ILE A 37 -14.04 4.17 1.86
CA ILE A 37 -12.92 4.36 2.80
C ILE A 37 -11.62 3.78 2.24
N PHE A 38 -11.66 2.58 1.64
CA PHE A 38 -10.47 1.91 1.11
C PHE A 38 -9.76 2.72 0.02
N TYR A 39 -10.51 3.47 -0.79
CA TYR A 39 -9.99 4.33 -1.85
C TYR A 39 -9.89 5.81 -1.48
N ASP A 40 -10.25 6.21 -0.25
CA ASP A 40 -10.29 7.61 0.16
C ASP A 40 -8.90 8.14 0.53
N SER A 41 -8.29 8.92 -0.38
CA SER A 41 -7.03 9.63 -0.15
C SER A 41 -7.14 10.75 0.89
N ASN A 42 -8.35 11.18 1.23
CA ASN A 42 -8.63 12.25 2.20
C ASN A 42 -9.05 11.70 3.58
N TYR A 43 -9.03 10.38 3.78
CA TYR A 43 -9.39 9.78 5.07
C TYR A 43 -8.41 10.20 6.18
N GLY A 44 -7.16 10.47 5.81
CA GLY A 44 -6.12 11.04 6.67
C GLY A 44 -5.51 12.32 6.09
N THR A 45 -4.32 12.68 6.56
CA THR A 45 -3.65 13.95 6.23
C THR A 45 -2.50 13.81 5.23
N THR A 46 -2.13 12.59 4.88
CA THR A 46 -0.93 12.31 4.05
C THR A 46 -1.23 12.09 2.56
N GLY A 47 -2.51 11.98 2.18
CA GLY A 47 -2.92 11.64 0.82
C GLY A 47 -2.92 10.13 0.52
N PHE A 48 -2.40 9.27 1.41
CA PHE A 48 -2.44 7.83 1.21
C PHE A 48 -3.86 7.27 1.40
N ALA A 49 -4.35 6.53 0.40
CA ALA A 49 -5.45 5.59 0.51
C ALA A 49 -4.92 4.16 0.77
N CYS A 50 -5.79 3.26 1.25
CA CYS A 50 -5.40 1.85 1.42
C CYS A 50 -4.99 1.21 0.09
N ALA A 51 -5.68 1.59 -1.00
CA ALA A 51 -5.43 1.11 -2.36
C ALA A 51 -4.02 1.43 -2.91
N ASN A 52 -3.33 2.44 -2.37
CA ASN A 52 -1.94 2.72 -2.76
C ASN A 52 -0.97 1.62 -2.30
N CYS A 53 -1.32 0.90 -1.22
CA CYS A 53 -0.45 -0.10 -0.61
C CYS A 53 -0.98 -1.52 -0.70
N HIS A 54 -2.28 -1.72 -0.95
CA HIS A 54 -2.92 -3.03 -0.96
C HIS A 54 -3.81 -3.19 -2.18
N ALA A 55 -3.84 -4.39 -2.75
CA ALA A 55 -4.85 -4.77 -3.72
C ALA A 55 -6.11 -5.27 -2.99
N ASP A 56 -7.27 -4.97 -3.55
CA ASP A 56 -8.57 -5.51 -3.13
C ASP A 56 -9.08 -6.63 -4.07
N PHE A 57 -8.16 -7.20 -4.84
CA PHE A 57 -8.34 -8.36 -5.70
C PHE A 57 -7.18 -9.34 -5.51
N ASP A 58 -7.32 -10.55 -6.05
CA ASP A 58 -6.27 -11.58 -6.02
C ASP A 58 -5.15 -11.23 -7.00
N ASP A 59 -4.22 -10.39 -6.55
CA ASP A 59 -3.03 -9.94 -7.29
C ASP A 59 -1.95 -11.02 -7.43
N LEU A 60 -2.12 -12.21 -6.82
CA LEU A 60 -1.20 -13.33 -6.96
C LEU A 60 -1.54 -14.15 -8.20
N ASN A 61 -2.81 -14.50 -8.37
CA ASN A 61 -3.27 -15.29 -9.52
C ASN A 61 -3.68 -14.41 -10.71
N TYR A 62 -4.05 -13.15 -10.47
CA TYR A 62 -4.47 -12.19 -11.49
C TYR A 62 -3.75 -10.85 -11.28
N PRO A 63 -2.41 -10.81 -11.45
CA PRO A 63 -1.64 -9.61 -11.21
C PRO A 63 -2.02 -8.49 -12.18
N ASP A 64 -2.02 -7.27 -11.68
CA ASP A 64 -1.93 -6.07 -12.51
C ASP A 64 -0.46 -5.66 -12.70
N ASP A 65 -0.22 -4.53 -13.37
CA ASP A 65 1.13 -4.04 -13.63
C ASP A 65 1.77 -3.33 -12.41
N LYS A 66 1.24 -3.52 -11.19
CA LYS A 66 1.71 -2.83 -9.99
C LYS A 66 2.26 -3.80 -8.94
N ILE A 67 3.39 -3.43 -8.36
CA ILE A 67 3.96 -4.11 -7.20
C ILE A 67 3.64 -3.26 -5.98
N ARG A 68 2.67 -3.72 -5.19
CA ARG A 68 2.25 -3.04 -3.96
C ARG A 68 3.05 -3.53 -2.75
N PRO A 69 3.39 -2.65 -1.79
CA PRO A 69 4.15 -3.02 -0.60
C PRO A 69 3.39 -3.98 0.32
N GLY A 70 2.07 -3.84 0.42
CA GLY A 70 1.21 -4.73 1.18
C GLY A 70 0.65 -5.86 0.32
N HIS A 71 0.43 -7.01 0.95
CA HIS A 71 -0.33 -8.12 0.34
C HIS A 71 -1.79 -7.73 0.10
N ASN A 72 -2.45 -8.42 -0.84
CA ASN A 72 -3.88 -8.21 -1.03
C ASN A 72 -4.70 -8.50 0.25
N LEU A 73 -5.89 -7.91 0.29
CA LEU A 73 -6.82 -8.02 1.43
C LEU A 73 -7.80 -9.19 1.31
N ILE A 74 -7.61 -10.10 0.35
CA ILE A 74 -8.37 -11.35 0.27
C ILE A 74 -8.15 -12.14 1.57
N GLY A 75 -9.26 -12.57 2.17
CA GLY A 75 -9.30 -13.27 3.44
C GLY A 75 -8.93 -12.45 4.67
N ALA A 76 -8.66 -11.14 4.55
CA ALA A 76 -8.20 -10.32 5.69
C ALA A 76 -9.18 -10.38 6.89
N HIS A 77 -10.48 -10.41 6.60
CA HIS A 77 -11.56 -10.47 7.59
C HIS A 77 -11.61 -11.78 8.41
N THR A 78 -11.02 -12.88 7.92
CA THR A 78 -11.01 -14.19 8.64
C THR A 78 -9.72 -14.44 9.41
N ARG A 79 -8.67 -13.64 9.16
CA ARG A 79 -7.35 -13.80 9.79
C ARG A 79 -7.48 -13.71 11.31
N LYS A 80 -6.95 -14.72 12.02
CA LYS A 80 -6.95 -14.75 13.50
C LYS A 80 -5.86 -13.90 14.14
N VAL A 81 -4.90 -13.48 13.34
CA VAL A 81 -3.76 -12.65 13.73
C VAL A 81 -3.38 -11.77 12.55
N THR A 82 -3.17 -10.47 12.78
CA THR A 82 -2.64 -9.55 11.77
C THR A 82 -1.48 -8.73 12.32
N TRP A 83 -0.76 -8.04 11.43
CA TRP A 83 0.44 -7.26 11.76
C TRP A 83 1.44 -8.06 12.60
N TYR A 84 1.72 -9.28 12.15
CA TYR A 84 2.77 -10.15 12.73
C TYR A 84 2.61 -10.42 14.23
N GLY A 85 1.36 -10.57 14.69
CA GLY A 85 1.06 -10.86 16.08
C GLY A 85 0.53 -9.69 16.89
N LYS A 86 0.53 -8.47 16.33
CA LYS A 86 0.13 -7.27 17.08
C LYS A 86 -1.37 -7.25 17.40
N PHE A 87 -2.23 -7.74 16.50
CA PHE A 87 -3.68 -7.76 16.71
C PHE A 87 -4.23 -9.18 16.67
N ARG A 88 -5.11 -9.50 17.63
CA ARG A 88 -5.81 -10.77 17.83
C ARG A 88 -7.15 -10.53 18.51
N GLY A 89 -8.08 -11.49 18.41
CA GLY A 89 -9.36 -11.43 19.11
C GLY A 89 -10.17 -10.18 18.74
N GLU A 90 -10.81 -9.55 19.74
CA GLU A 90 -11.66 -8.37 19.53
C GLU A 90 -10.94 -7.20 18.86
N ALA A 91 -9.62 -7.05 19.08
CA ALA A 91 -8.84 -6.00 18.44
C ALA A 91 -8.86 -6.08 16.91
N LEU A 92 -9.07 -7.27 16.33
CA LEU A 92 -9.23 -7.42 14.88
C LEU A 92 -10.51 -6.77 14.38
N ASN A 93 -11.60 -6.86 15.14
CA ASN A 93 -12.86 -6.23 14.77
C ASN A 93 -12.75 -4.71 14.91
N ILE A 94 -12.22 -4.24 16.03
CA ILE A 94 -12.04 -2.81 16.32
C ILE A 94 -11.15 -2.12 15.27
N THR A 95 -10.12 -2.81 14.79
CA THR A 95 -9.14 -2.25 13.85
C THR A 95 -9.43 -2.59 12.39
N ALA A 96 -10.53 -3.26 12.07
CA ALA A 96 -10.80 -3.82 10.74
C ALA A 96 -9.61 -4.64 10.19
N ALA A 97 -9.33 -5.76 10.84
CA ALA A 97 -8.20 -6.64 10.57
C ALA A 97 -6.81 -5.95 10.63
N GLY A 98 -6.71 -4.82 11.34
CA GLY A 98 -5.47 -4.05 11.50
C GLY A 98 -5.35 -2.82 10.60
N ALA A 99 -6.36 -2.49 9.79
CA ALA A 99 -6.41 -1.23 9.04
C ALA A 99 -6.26 0.00 9.96
N GLY A 100 -6.75 -0.07 11.21
CA GLY A 100 -6.53 0.98 12.21
C GLY A 100 -5.04 1.33 12.43
N LEU A 101 -4.11 0.38 12.29
CA LEU A 101 -2.67 0.69 12.34
C LEU A 101 -2.18 1.38 11.06
N CYS A 102 -2.74 1.05 9.91
CA CYS A 102 -2.46 1.76 8.66
C CYS A 102 -2.88 3.24 8.79
N VAL A 103 -4.05 3.49 9.36
CA VAL A 103 -4.54 4.86 9.63
C VAL A 103 -3.56 5.64 10.49
N VAL A 104 -2.99 5.02 11.53
CA VAL A 104 -1.99 5.66 12.41
C VAL A 104 -0.67 5.91 11.68
N LEU A 105 -0.12 4.89 11.01
CA LEU A 105 1.24 4.95 10.47
C LEU A 105 1.33 5.72 9.15
N TYR A 106 0.37 5.51 8.25
CA TYR A 106 0.48 5.93 6.86
C TYR A 106 -0.50 7.03 6.50
N GLN A 107 -1.72 7.02 7.04
CA GLN A 107 -2.72 8.06 6.76
C GLN A 107 -2.67 9.24 7.75
N LYS A 108 -2.21 9.02 8.99
CA LYS A 108 -2.08 10.01 10.07
C LYS A 108 -3.35 10.82 10.36
N LYS A 109 -4.50 10.14 10.35
CA LYS A 109 -5.79 10.77 10.63
C LYS A 109 -5.77 11.44 12.00
N GLN A 110 -5.89 12.77 12.01
CA GLN A 110 -5.99 13.61 13.21
C GLN A 110 -4.90 13.35 14.27
N GLU A 111 -3.70 12.93 13.85
CA GLU A 111 -2.60 12.56 14.76
C GLU A 111 -2.98 11.52 15.83
N ILE A 112 -3.99 10.69 15.56
CA ILE A 112 -4.37 9.58 16.45
C ILE A 112 -3.22 8.58 16.45
N SER A 113 -2.67 8.30 17.63
CA SER A 113 -1.56 7.36 17.81
C SER A 113 -2.00 5.96 18.23
N ASN A 114 -3.23 5.80 18.74
CA ASN A 114 -3.75 4.52 19.18
C ASN A 114 -4.55 3.84 18.04
N PRO A 115 -4.08 2.72 17.47
CA PRO A 115 -4.77 2.04 16.37
C PRO A 115 -6.16 1.53 16.74
N LEU A 116 -6.45 1.28 18.03
CA LEU A 116 -7.77 0.86 18.52
C LEU A 116 -8.79 2.01 18.52
N LYS A 117 -8.36 3.25 18.28
CA LYS A 117 -9.21 4.45 18.23
C LYS A 117 -9.15 5.17 16.88
N ALA A 118 -8.36 4.64 15.94
CA ALA A 118 -8.10 5.31 14.67
C ALA A 118 -9.29 5.21 13.69
N LEU A 119 -10.12 4.18 13.85
CA LEU A 119 -11.35 3.97 13.10
C LEU A 119 -12.56 4.17 14.03
N PRO A 120 -13.56 4.96 13.62
CA PRO A 120 -14.90 4.86 14.16
C PRO A 120 -15.44 3.42 14.03
N PRO A 121 -16.25 2.91 14.98
CA PRO A 121 -16.79 1.55 14.91
C PRO A 121 -17.51 1.23 13.59
N GLU A 122 -18.28 2.18 13.07
CA GLU A 122 -19.00 2.07 11.80
C GLU A 122 -18.07 1.94 10.59
N ASP A 123 -16.95 2.67 10.58
CA ASP A 123 -15.95 2.57 9.53
C ASP A 123 -15.20 1.23 9.60
N ALA A 124 -14.93 0.74 10.81
CA ALA A 124 -14.30 -0.56 11.00
C ALA A 124 -15.19 -1.71 10.52
N GLN A 125 -16.49 -1.64 10.81
CA GLN A 125 -17.48 -2.60 10.31
C GLN A 125 -17.61 -2.54 8.79
N ALA A 126 -17.72 -1.34 8.22
CA ALA A 126 -17.80 -1.15 6.78
C ALA A 126 -16.57 -1.72 6.03
N LEU A 127 -15.36 -1.48 6.53
CA LEU A 127 -14.14 -2.06 5.98
C LEU A 127 -14.12 -3.58 6.06
N LEU A 128 -14.55 -4.17 7.18
CA LEU A 128 -14.64 -5.64 7.31
C LEU A 128 -15.67 -6.23 6.35
N ALA A 129 -16.83 -5.59 6.19
CA ALA A 129 -17.84 -5.99 5.21
C ALA A 129 -17.29 -5.92 3.78
N TYR A 130 -16.51 -4.89 3.46
CA TYR A 130 -15.82 -4.79 2.17
C TYR A 130 -14.80 -5.91 1.98
N PHE A 131 -13.95 -6.17 2.98
CA PHE A 131 -12.95 -7.23 2.93
C PHE A 131 -13.59 -8.62 2.80
N GLN A 132 -14.72 -8.84 3.46
CA GLN A 132 -15.52 -10.04 3.28
C GLN A 132 -16.06 -10.15 1.85
N PHE A 133 -16.64 -9.07 1.33
CA PHE A 133 -17.20 -9.02 -0.01
C PHE A 133 -16.17 -9.34 -1.10
N ILE A 134 -15.00 -8.69 -1.06
CA ILE A 134 -13.94 -8.92 -2.06
C ILE A 134 -13.32 -10.32 -1.97
N SER A 135 -13.37 -10.94 -0.79
CA SER A 135 -12.84 -12.29 -0.60
C SER A 135 -13.68 -13.33 -1.33
N GLY A 136 -15.01 -13.15 -1.38
CA GLY A 136 -15.93 -14.13 -1.96
C GLY A 136 -15.64 -15.55 -1.47
N ASP A 137 -15.61 -16.49 -2.42
CA ASP A 137 -15.24 -17.90 -2.19
C ASP A 137 -13.76 -18.20 -2.56
N ILE A 138 -12.92 -17.16 -2.67
CA ILE A 138 -11.52 -17.32 -3.06
C ILE A 138 -10.76 -18.04 -1.94
N GLU A 139 -9.96 -19.04 -2.30
CA GLU A 139 -9.09 -19.73 -1.35
C GLU A 139 -8.08 -18.74 -0.76
N VAL A 140 -8.08 -18.62 0.56
CA VAL A 140 -7.20 -17.69 1.26
C VAL A 140 -5.82 -18.32 1.38
N GLU A 141 -4.90 -17.89 0.51
CA GLU A 141 -3.50 -18.29 0.66
C GLU A 141 -2.91 -17.80 1.98
N LYS A 142 -2.11 -18.67 2.60
CA LYS A 142 -1.39 -18.32 3.81
C LYS A 142 -0.18 -17.48 3.45
N LEU A 143 -0.14 -16.24 3.93
CA LEU A 143 1.07 -15.42 3.86
C LEU A 143 2.22 -16.12 4.58
N THR A 144 3.25 -16.53 3.83
CA THR A 144 4.43 -17.23 4.34
C THR A 144 5.60 -16.29 4.62
N SER A 145 5.60 -15.12 3.98
CA SER A 145 6.64 -14.11 4.14
C SER A 145 6.41 -13.25 5.38
N GLN A 146 7.52 -12.84 6.01
CA GLN A 146 7.55 -11.95 7.16
C GLN A 146 8.45 -10.75 6.85
N PRO A 147 8.16 -9.56 7.38
CA PRO A 147 9.03 -8.42 7.27
C PRO A 147 10.29 -8.73 8.05
N LEU A 148 11.42 -8.28 7.50
CA LEU A 148 12.69 -8.42 8.19
C LEU A 148 12.73 -7.50 9.42
N ILE A 149 12.04 -6.35 9.34
CA ILE A 149 12.06 -5.29 10.33
C ILE A 149 10.65 -4.72 10.50
N LEU A 150 10.14 -4.73 11.74
CA LEU A 150 8.85 -4.12 12.06
C LEU A 150 8.98 -2.61 12.34
N PRO A 151 7.95 -1.79 12.02
CA PRO A 151 7.96 -0.36 12.31
C PRO A 151 8.04 0.03 13.79
N TRP A 152 7.72 -0.90 14.69
CA TRP A 152 7.72 -0.73 16.16
C TRP A 152 8.82 -1.51 16.86
N GLU A 153 9.77 -2.07 16.11
CA GLU A 153 10.99 -2.64 16.72
C GLU A 153 11.84 -1.53 17.37
N ASP A 154 12.55 -1.92 18.44
CA ASP A 154 13.54 -1.06 19.08
C ASP A 154 14.59 -0.57 18.07
N GLU A 155 15.02 0.68 18.22
CA GLU A 155 15.90 1.35 17.26
C GLU A 155 17.26 0.64 17.12
N SER A 156 17.84 0.14 18.21
CA SER A 156 19.12 -0.55 18.17
C SER A 156 19.03 -1.88 17.40
N LYS A 157 17.95 -2.65 17.65
CA LYS A 157 17.67 -3.90 16.94
C LYS A 157 17.38 -3.66 15.46
N ARG A 158 16.61 -2.61 15.17
CA ARG A 158 16.34 -2.16 13.81
C ARG A 158 17.62 -1.80 13.09
N ALA A 159 18.50 -1.00 13.70
CA ALA A 159 19.78 -0.60 13.11
C ALA A 159 20.69 -1.81 12.80
N GLU A 160 20.77 -2.78 13.72
CA GLU A 160 21.55 -4.00 13.51
C GLU A 160 21.05 -4.81 12.32
N LYS A 161 19.73 -5.01 12.21
CA LYS A 161 19.13 -5.74 11.08
C LYS A 161 19.29 -4.99 9.76
N VAL A 162 19.08 -3.66 9.76
CA VAL A 162 19.29 -2.82 8.57
C VAL A 162 20.73 -2.97 8.08
N LYS A 163 21.72 -2.95 8.98
CA LYS A 163 23.13 -3.14 8.62
C LYS A 163 23.37 -4.46 7.89
N LYS A 164 22.89 -5.58 8.45
CA LYS A 164 23.05 -6.91 7.82
C LYS A 164 22.41 -6.99 6.43
N ILE A 165 21.25 -6.36 6.25
CA ILE A 165 20.55 -6.33 4.95
C ILE A 165 21.32 -5.47 3.95
N LYS A 166 21.83 -4.30 4.38
CA LYS A 166 22.68 -3.43 3.55
C LYS A 166 23.91 -4.18 3.05
N ASP A 167 24.65 -4.83 3.95
CA ASP A 167 25.85 -5.59 3.61
C ASP A 167 25.55 -6.69 2.57
N LYS A 168 24.38 -7.32 2.63
CA LYS A 168 23.97 -8.33 1.65
C LYS A 168 23.67 -7.72 0.28
N ILE A 169 22.82 -6.70 0.22
CA ILE A 169 22.29 -6.17 -1.05
C ILE A 169 23.35 -5.34 -1.80
N LEU A 170 24.19 -4.59 -1.09
CA LEU A 170 25.25 -3.78 -1.72
C LEU A 170 26.33 -4.62 -2.42
N ASN A 171 26.43 -5.91 -2.12
CA ASN A 171 27.33 -6.84 -2.79
C ASN A 171 26.73 -7.46 -4.06
N LEU A 172 25.47 -7.17 -4.38
CA LEU A 172 24.83 -7.62 -5.61
C LEU A 172 25.12 -6.65 -6.76
N VAL A 173 25.28 -7.19 -7.97
CA VAL A 173 25.39 -6.38 -9.19
C VAL A 173 23.99 -6.12 -9.72
N GLY A 174 23.59 -4.85 -9.75
CA GLY A 174 22.26 -4.44 -10.25
C GLY A 174 22.23 -4.23 -11.76
N ASN A 175 21.09 -4.52 -12.37
CA ASN A 175 20.77 -4.20 -13.76
C ASN A 175 19.83 -2.96 -13.82
N PRO A 176 20.27 -1.83 -14.40
CA PRO A 176 19.47 -0.61 -14.40
C PRO A 176 18.25 -0.66 -15.33
N GLU A 177 18.24 -1.49 -16.37
CA GLU A 177 17.07 -1.69 -17.22
C GLU A 177 15.96 -2.44 -16.46
N ASN A 178 16.32 -3.47 -15.69
CA ASN A 178 15.38 -4.11 -14.76
C ASN A 178 14.92 -3.13 -13.67
N GLY A 179 15.84 -2.34 -13.13
CA GLY A 179 15.55 -1.34 -12.10
C GLY A 179 14.53 -0.30 -12.54
N ALA A 180 14.55 0.10 -13.81
CA ALA A 180 13.54 0.99 -14.39
C ALA A 180 12.13 0.38 -14.33
N VAL A 181 12.02 -0.91 -14.68
CA VAL A 181 10.74 -1.64 -14.60
C VAL A 181 10.27 -1.75 -13.15
N ILE A 182 11.17 -2.04 -12.21
CA ILE A 182 10.81 -2.08 -10.78
C ILE A 182 10.35 -0.70 -10.29
N TYR A 183 11.02 0.38 -10.69
CA TYR A 183 10.60 1.73 -10.34
C TYR A 183 9.19 2.04 -10.83
N GLU A 184 8.90 1.81 -12.11
CA GLU A 184 7.58 2.04 -12.72
C GLU A 184 6.46 1.26 -11.99
N LYS A 185 6.73 -0.01 -11.67
CA LYS A 185 5.74 -0.90 -11.06
C LYS A 185 5.53 -0.65 -9.57
N ALA A 186 6.59 -0.33 -8.83
CA ALA A 186 6.56 -0.31 -7.35
C ALA A 186 6.63 1.10 -6.75
N CYS A 187 7.41 2.00 -7.35
CA CYS A 187 7.85 3.24 -6.72
C CYS A 187 7.18 4.49 -7.30
N GLU A 188 7.01 4.52 -8.63
CA GLU A 188 6.51 5.68 -9.37
C GLU A 188 5.16 6.18 -8.85
N GLN A 189 4.25 5.26 -8.51
CA GLN A 189 2.92 5.58 -7.98
C GLN A 189 2.91 6.46 -6.71
N CYS A 190 4.05 6.61 -6.03
CA CYS A 190 4.21 7.48 -4.88
C CYS A 190 5.28 8.56 -5.09
N HIS A 191 6.34 8.22 -5.82
CA HIS A 191 7.57 9.03 -5.92
C HIS A 191 7.67 9.85 -7.22
N LEU A 192 6.64 9.83 -8.06
CA LEU A 192 6.52 10.70 -9.23
C LEU A 192 6.16 12.12 -8.78
N ASP A 193 6.83 13.14 -9.34
CA ASP A 193 6.71 14.54 -8.91
C ASP A 193 5.28 15.08 -9.05
N GLU A 194 4.56 14.65 -10.09
CA GLU A 194 3.16 14.99 -10.33
C GLU A 194 2.21 14.41 -9.27
N ILE A 195 2.57 13.27 -8.67
CA ILE A 195 1.76 12.60 -7.64
C ILE A 195 2.05 13.18 -6.24
N ASN A 196 3.33 13.47 -5.95
CA ASN A 196 3.79 14.12 -4.72
C ASN A 196 3.29 13.48 -3.41
N LEU A 197 3.08 12.15 -3.40
CA LEU A 197 2.74 11.39 -2.19
C LEU A 197 3.97 11.09 -1.34
N ALA A 198 5.14 10.97 -1.97
CA ALA A 198 6.41 10.72 -1.33
C ALA A 198 7.53 11.57 -1.96
N PRO A 199 8.62 11.85 -1.23
CA PRO A 199 9.72 12.65 -1.74
C PRO A 199 10.36 12.04 -2.99
N PRO A 200 10.90 12.86 -3.91
CA PRO A 200 11.57 12.37 -5.11
C PRO A 200 12.80 11.51 -4.76
N ILE A 201 12.95 10.38 -5.43
CA ILE A 201 14.03 9.42 -5.15
C ILE A 201 15.32 9.70 -5.92
N PHE A 202 15.27 10.53 -6.97
CA PHE A 202 16.43 10.89 -7.78
C PHE A 202 17.22 12.09 -7.20
N ALA A 203 16.87 12.54 -5.99
CA ALA A 203 17.59 13.61 -5.31
C ALA A 203 18.97 13.15 -4.81
N GLU A 204 19.95 14.05 -4.79
CA GLU A 204 21.35 13.72 -4.42
C GLU A 204 21.51 13.06 -3.04
N LYS A 205 20.65 13.45 -2.10
CA LYS A 205 20.62 12.94 -0.72
C LYS A 205 20.16 11.48 -0.59
N ILE A 206 19.67 10.85 -1.67
CA ILE A 206 19.20 9.47 -1.65
C ILE A 206 20.36 8.53 -1.99
N THR A 207 20.88 7.83 -0.97
CA THR A 207 21.99 6.87 -1.13
C THR A 207 21.48 5.44 -1.31
N PRO A 208 22.29 4.52 -1.86
CA PRO A 208 21.95 3.08 -1.93
C PRO A 208 21.51 2.50 -0.58
N GLU A 209 22.24 2.84 0.48
CA GLU A 209 21.92 2.42 1.84
C GLU A 209 20.53 2.91 2.25
N LYS A 210 20.20 4.17 1.92
CA LYS A 210 18.89 4.72 2.27
C LYS A 210 17.76 4.05 1.50
N ILE A 211 17.97 3.72 0.22
CA ILE A 211 16.99 2.95 -0.58
C ILE A 211 16.74 1.59 0.08
N ILE A 212 17.81 0.85 0.40
CA ILE A 212 17.71 -0.47 1.05
C ILE A 212 16.93 -0.38 2.36
N GLU A 213 17.31 0.57 3.21
CA GLU A 213 16.67 0.79 4.50
C GLU A 213 15.18 1.09 4.35
N MET A 214 14.82 2.03 3.48
CA MET A 214 13.44 2.45 3.34
C MET A 214 12.58 1.38 2.67
N VAL A 215 13.09 0.68 1.65
CA VAL A 215 12.37 -0.42 1.00
C VAL A 215 12.15 -1.58 1.98
N ARG A 216 13.15 -1.98 2.77
CA ARG A 216 13.04 -3.17 3.65
C ARG A 216 12.45 -2.90 5.01
N ALA A 217 12.57 -1.68 5.51
CA ALA A 217 12.22 -1.33 6.87
C ALA A 217 11.14 -0.24 6.94
N GLY A 218 10.81 0.41 5.82
CA GLY A 218 9.89 1.54 5.78
C GLY A 218 10.39 2.73 6.60
N SER A 219 9.56 3.76 6.74
CA SER A 219 9.80 4.79 7.73
C SER A 219 9.50 4.27 9.15
N PRO A 220 10.28 4.64 10.18
CA PRO A 220 9.88 4.46 11.57
C PRO A 220 8.51 5.11 11.84
N ALA A 221 7.76 4.59 12.81
CA ALA A 221 6.45 5.13 13.18
C ALA A 221 6.48 6.62 13.59
N SER A 222 7.63 7.11 14.07
CA SER A 222 7.86 8.52 14.43
C SER A 222 8.12 9.44 13.24
N SER A 223 8.33 8.91 12.03
CA SER A 223 8.67 9.72 10.86
C SER A 223 7.53 10.63 10.44
N LYS A 224 7.84 11.87 10.05
CA LYS A 224 6.86 12.80 9.47
C LYS A 224 6.36 12.34 8.11
N THR A 225 7.26 11.82 7.28
CA THR A 225 6.95 11.29 5.96
C THR A 225 6.90 9.76 6.02
N PRO A 226 5.71 9.16 5.93
CA PRO A 226 5.59 7.72 6.01
C PRO A 226 6.03 7.08 4.69
N MET A 227 6.71 5.93 4.79
CA MET A 227 7.02 5.07 3.66
C MET A 227 6.73 3.63 4.09
N PRO A 228 5.91 2.88 3.35
CA PRO A 228 5.67 1.48 3.64
C PRO A 228 6.92 0.64 3.35
N PHE A 229 7.01 -0.55 3.96
CA PHE A 229 8.06 -1.52 3.68
C PHE A 229 7.56 -2.57 2.70
N PHE A 230 8.49 -3.17 1.96
CA PHE A 230 8.28 -4.32 1.09
C PHE A 230 8.90 -5.57 1.73
N THR A 231 8.09 -6.62 1.86
CA THR A 231 8.56 -7.93 2.28
C THR A 231 9.38 -8.61 1.17
N PRO A 232 10.24 -9.60 1.49
CA PRO A 232 11.13 -10.24 0.51
C PRO A 232 10.44 -10.93 -0.68
N ASP A 233 9.16 -11.27 -0.54
CA ASP A 233 8.32 -11.85 -1.58
C ASP A 233 7.66 -10.80 -2.49
N LYS A 234 7.55 -9.54 -2.06
CA LYS A 234 7.04 -8.44 -2.89
C LYS A 234 8.15 -7.77 -3.70
N LEU A 235 9.33 -7.63 -3.13
CA LEU A 235 10.55 -7.24 -3.83
C LEU A 235 11.70 -8.10 -3.30
N THR A 236 12.45 -8.73 -4.16
CA THR A 236 13.65 -9.52 -3.85
C THR A 236 14.86 -8.61 -3.61
N ASP A 237 15.92 -9.17 -3.02
CA ASP A 237 17.17 -8.42 -2.81
C ASP A 237 17.83 -8.01 -4.12
N GLN A 238 17.72 -8.85 -5.17
CA GLN A 238 18.24 -8.53 -6.50
C GLN A 238 17.44 -7.40 -7.16
N GLU A 239 16.11 -7.38 -7.05
CA GLU A 239 15.29 -6.28 -7.58
C GLU A 239 15.60 -4.94 -6.89
N ILE A 240 15.97 -4.96 -5.61
CA ILE A 240 16.45 -3.75 -4.91
C ILE A 240 17.82 -3.31 -5.45
N ALA A 241 18.73 -4.25 -5.73
CA ALA A 241 20.02 -3.92 -6.35
C ALA A 241 19.84 -3.33 -7.76
N ASP A 242 18.93 -3.89 -8.55
CA ASP A 242 18.54 -3.39 -9.88
C ASP A 242 17.96 -1.97 -9.78
N LEU A 243 17.03 -1.73 -8.83
CA LEU A 243 16.47 -0.40 -8.55
C LEU A 243 17.55 0.63 -8.18
N ILE A 244 18.52 0.24 -7.34
CA ILE A 244 19.64 1.11 -6.96
C ILE A 244 20.47 1.47 -8.19
N ALA A 245 20.82 0.50 -9.03
CA ALA A 245 21.57 0.73 -10.25
C ALA A 245 20.85 1.72 -11.19
N TYR A 246 19.53 1.61 -11.30
CA TYR A 246 18.70 2.55 -12.07
C TYR A 246 18.73 3.97 -11.50
N VAL A 247 18.49 4.12 -10.19
CA VAL A 247 18.46 5.44 -9.53
C VAL A 247 19.81 6.14 -9.60
N ILE A 248 20.92 5.42 -9.41
CA ILE A 248 22.27 5.99 -9.56
C ILE A 248 22.51 6.42 -11.01
N LYS A 249 22.23 5.55 -11.99
CA LYS A 249 22.46 5.84 -13.42
C LYS A 249 21.72 7.09 -13.90
N LEU A 250 20.52 7.35 -13.40
CA LEU A 250 19.76 8.55 -13.74
C LEU A 250 20.28 9.82 -13.08
N ARG A 251 20.93 9.73 -11.92
CA ARG A 251 21.54 10.88 -11.24
C ARG A 251 22.83 11.38 -11.91
N GLU A 252 23.50 10.52 -12.65
CA GLU A 252 24.74 10.84 -13.36
C GLU A 252 24.50 11.50 -14.73
N ARG A 253 23.23 11.69 -15.13
CA ARG A 253 22.81 12.38 -16.36
C ARG A 253 22.51 13.84 -16.10
#